data_AF-A0A350XQ79-F1
#
_entry.id   AF-A0A350XQ79-F1
#
_cell.length_a   1.000
_cell.length_b   1.000
_cell.length_c   1.000
_cell.angle_alpha   90.00
_cell.angle_beta   90.00
_cell.angle_gamma   90.00
#
_symmetry.space_group_name_H-M   'P 1'
#
loop_
_entity.id
_entity.type
_entity.pdbx_description
1 polymer ?
#
loop_
_entity_poly.entity_id
_entity_poly.type
_entity_poly.pdbx_seq_one_letter_code
_entity_poly.pdbx_strand_id
1 'polypeptide(L)'
;MSHPAGPGAVWYQLEHRLAACGAGTGGGTGGDLMVMQCGEARTLLSAAMDGDLVPSPELEAHVAGCAACRQWRDDAHALTRIGMEPAPVRGLTRRVAATLPRGFSRYRWIRLALAWGGFLLIVWHLPGMLDSGTDILIRHLSRHQHAFGFALGVVLLFVAWRPDRAYGVVPVAAAFTVTLAGAAVVDLIMGASTLGREAPHLVEILGLGLVWVLGLSAGPGRHPPRRVVER
;
A
#
# COMPACT_ATOMS: atom_id res chain seq x y z
N MET A 1 -51.90 7.26 6.58
CA MET A 1 -51.53 5.86 6.31
C MET A 1 -50.21 5.88 5.56
N SER A 2 -49.16 5.50 6.26
CA SER A 2 -47.75 5.50 5.85
C SER A 2 -47.30 4.05 5.73
N HIS A 3 -46.66 3.70 4.60
CA HIS A 3 -45.74 2.55 4.43
C HIS A 3 -45.06 2.63 3.03
N PRO A 4 -43.89 1.99 2.81
CA PRO A 4 -42.62 2.71 2.74
C PRO A 4 -41.91 2.65 1.38
N ALA A 5 -40.94 3.56 1.22
CA ALA A 5 -40.02 3.65 0.09
C ALA A 5 -39.12 2.41 -0.01
N GLY A 6 -39.10 1.79 -1.20
CA GLY A 6 -38.22 0.67 -1.54
C GLY A 6 -36.80 1.10 -1.95
N PRO A 7 -35.82 0.19 -1.92
CA PRO A 7 -34.39 0.45 -2.13
C PRO A 7 -33.99 0.83 -3.58
N GLY A 8 -34.95 1.00 -4.49
CA GLY A 8 -34.70 1.42 -5.88
C GLY A 8 -34.56 2.94 -6.09
N ALA A 9 -34.97 3.76 -5.12
CA ALA A 9 -34.98 5.23 -5.28
C ALA A 9 -33.59 5.88 -5.22
N VAL A 10 -32.59 5.19 -4.66
CA VAL A 10 -31.22 5.71 -4.49
C VAL A 10 -30.44 5.67 -5.82
N TRP A 11 -30.69 4.67 -6.66
CA TRP A 11 -29.98 4.51 -7.95
C TRP A 11 -30.46 5.50 -9.02
N TYR A 12 -31.77 5.80 -9.06
CA TYR A 12 -32.33 6.74 -10.03
C TYR A 12 -31.92 8.20 -9.76
N GLN A 13 -31.69 8.58 -8.48
CA GLN A 13 -31.17 9.91 -8.13
C GLN A 13 -29.66 10.06 -8.41
N LEU A 14 -28.91 8.97 -8.49
CA LEU A 14 -27.49 8.98 -8.86
C LEU A 14 -27.30 9.13 -10.38
N GLU A 15 -28.11 8.46 -11.20
CA GLU A 15 -28.05 8.60 -12.66
C GLU A 15 -28.46 10.01 -13.14
N HIS A 16 -29.46 10.63 -12.51
CA HIS A 16 -29.85 12.01 -12.84
C HIS A 16 -28.82 13.08 -12.42
N ARG A 17 -27.95 12.81 -11.43
CA ARG A 17 -26.84 13.71 -11.07
C ARG A 17 -25.61 13.56 -11.98
N LEU A 18 -25.47 12.43 -12.67
CA LEU A 18 -24.40 12.18 -13.63
C LEU A 18 -24.70 12.78 -15.02
N ALA A 19 -25.97 13.03 -15.36
CA ALA A 19 -26.38 13.60 -16.64
C ALA A 19 -26.23 15.14 -16.74
N ALA A 20 -26.05 15.86 -15.63
CA ALA A 20 -26.09 17.32 -15.62
C ALA A 20 -24.73 18.03 -15.82
N CYS A 21 -23.60 17.30 -15.88
CA CYS A 21 -22.28 17.90 -16.11
C CYS A 21 -21.37 16.94 -16.90
N GLY A 22 -21.66 16.82 -18.20
CA GLY A 22 -20.71 16.53 -19.28
C GLY A 22 -19.63 15.46 -19.04
N ALA A 23 -19.99 14.19 -19.22
CA ALA A 23 -19.07 13.22 -19.77
C ALA A 23 -18.91 13.48 -21.27
N GLY A 24 -18.09 14.48 -21.63
CA GLY A 24 -17.78 14.81 -23.02
C GLY A 24 -16.48 14.13 -23.46
N THR A 25 -16.54 12.86 -23.87
CA THR A 25 -15.47 12.25 -24.66
C THR A 25 -15.86 12.30 -26.14
N GLY A 26 -15.30 13.25 -26.90
CA GLY A 26 -15.17 13.14 -28.36
C GLY A 26 -15.71 14.32 -29.17
N GLY A 27 -14.83 14.89 -30.01
CA GLY A 27 -15.19 15.53 -31.28
C GLY A 27 -15.41 17.04 -31.23
N GLY A 28 -14.38 17.81 -31.58
CA GLY A 28 -14.46 19.26 -31.66
C GLY A 28 -15.27 19.78 -32.86
N THR A 29 -15.73 21.02 -32.73
CA THR A 29 -15.64 22.11 -33.73
C THR A 29 -16.17 23.40 -33.09
N GLY A 30 -15.38 24.47 -33.14
CA GLY A 30 -15.88 25.85 -33.18
C GLY A 30 -16.10 26.55 -31.84
N GLY A 31 -15.11 27.35 -31.45
CA GLY A 31 -15.26 28.65 -30.79
C GLY A 31 -16.10 28.75 -29.52
N ASP A 32 -15.46 28.78 -28.36
CA ASP A 32 -15.62 29.89 -27.41
C ASP A 32 -14.58 29.80 -26.29
N LEU A 33 -14.09 30.96 -25.87
CA LEU A 33 -13.09 31.15 -24.83
C LEU A 33 -13.52 30.52 -23.48
N MET A 34 -12.56 29.83 -22.84
CA MET A 34 -12.42 29.68 -21.38
C MET A 34 -13.59 29.08 -20.59
N VAL A 35 -14.05 27.87 -20.92
CA VAL A 35 -14.79 27.06 -19.95
C VAL A 35 -13.90 25.92 -19.47
N MET A 36 -13.27 26.12 -18.30
CA MET A 36 -12.50 25.09 -17.60
C MET A 36 -13.38 23.83 -17.42
N GLN A 37 -12.86 22.68 -17.82
CA GLN A 37 -13.60 21.42 -17.72
C GLN A 37 -13.49 20.83 -16.31
N CYS A 38 -14.51 20.09 -15.87
CA CYS A 38 -14.50 19.47 -14.53
C CYS A 38 -13.30 18.52 -14.32
N GLY A 39 -12.84 17.84 -15.37
CA GLY A 39 -11.66 16.97 -15.29
C GLY A 39 -10.39 17.76 -14.98
N GLU A 40 -10.16 18.86 -15.69
CA GLU A 40 -9.04 19.78 -15.46
C GLU A 40 -9.13 20.44 -14.07
N ALA A 41 -10.33 20.91 -13.70
CA ALA A 41 -10.57 21.52 -12.40
C ALA A 41 -10.25 20.57 -11.24
N ARG A 42 -10.60 19.28 -11.34
CA ARG A 42 -10.28 18.27 -10.31
C ARG A 42 -8.78 18.02 -10.20
N THR A 43 -8.05 17.97 -11.31
CA THR A 43 -6.59 17.82 -11.31
C THR A 43 -5.92 19.00 -10.63
N LEU A 44 -6.29 20.23 -11.01
CA LEU A 44 -5.75 21.45 -10.40
C LEU A 44 -6.11 21.55 -8.92
N LEU A 45 -7.33 21.17 -8.54
CA LEU A 45 -7.78 21.17 -7.16
C LEU A 45 -7.05 20.11 -6.31
N SER A 46 -6.73 18.93 -6.86
CA SER A 46 -5.90 17.93 -6.18
C SER A 46 -4.51 18.47 -5.88
N ALA A 47 -3.83 19.02 -6.91
CA ALA A 47 -2.50 19.59 -6.73
C ALA A 47 -2.49 20.80 -5.77
N ALA A 48 -3.58 21.58 -5.72
CA ALA A 48 -3.74 22.64 -4.72
C ALA A 48 -3.86 22.09 -3.29
N MET A 49 -4.56 20.97 -3.09
CA MET A 49 -4.67 20.32 -1.78
C MET A 49 -3.33 19.74 -1.30
N ASP A 50 -2.50 19.28 -2.22
CA ASP A 50 -1.15 18.76 -1.94
C ASP A 50 -0.12 19.88 -1.68
N GLY A 51 -0.49 21.14 -1.95
CA GLY A 51 0.38 22.31 -1.79
C GLY A 51 1.33 22.55 -2.97
N ASP A 52 1.17 21.80 -4.06
CA ASP A 52 2.00 21.86 -5.26
C ASP A 52 1.64 23.06 -6.16
N LEU A 53 0.47 23.66 -5.96
CA LEU A 53 0.06 24.87 -6.68
C LEU A 53 -0.85 25.79 -5.84
N VAL A 54 -0.92 27.05 -6.25
CA VAL A 54 -1.89 28.02 -5.75
C VAL A 54 -3.09 28.05 -6.70
N PRO A 55 -4.35 27.88 -6.22
CA PRO A 55 -5.54 27.94 -7.06
C PRO A 55 -5.62 29.23 -7.88
N SER A 56 -5.91 29.11 -9.17
CA SER A 56 -6.15 30.30 -10.00
C SER A 56 -7.57 30.84 -9.78
N PRO A 57 -7.82 32.14 -10.02
CA PRO A 57 -9.17 32.72 -9.90
C PRO A 57 -10.20 32.03 -10.78
N GLU A 58 -9.80 31.51 -11.95
CA GLU A 58 -10.66 30.76 -12.86
C GLU A 58 -11.09 29.41 -12.26
N LEU A 59 -10.16 28.72 -11.57
CA LEU A 59 -10.47 27.48 -10.85
C LEU A 59 -11.45 27.74 -9.70
N GLU A 60 -11.23 28.80 -8.92
CA GLU A 60 -12.13 29.18 -7.83
C GLU A 60 -13.53 29.53 -8.34
N ALA A 61 -13.62 30.30 -9.44
CA ALA A 61 -14.88 30.62 -10.09
C ALA A 61 -15.60 29.37 -10.60
N HIS A 62 -14.88 28.42 -11.20
CA HIS A 62 -15.44 27.14 -11.64
C HIS A 62 -15.99 26.31 -10.46
N VAL A 63 -15.22 26.17 -9.37
CA VAL A 63 -15.68 25.44 -8.16
C VAL A 63 -16.88 26.16 -7.52
N ALA A 64 -16.92 27.48 -7.53
CA ALA A 64 -18.09 28.24 -7.07
C ALA A 64 -19.33 28.02 -7.96
N GLY A 65 -19.16 27.80 -9.26
CA GLY A 65 -20.26 27.52 -10.20
C GLY A 65 -20.70 26.05 -10.26
N CYS A 66 -19.79 25.09 -10.06
CA CYS A 66 -20.03 23.67 -10.30
C CYS A 66 -20.28 22.86 -9.01
N ALA A 67 -21.51 22.35 -8.84
CA ALA A 67 -21.88 21.53 -7.68
C ALA A 67 -21.10 20.21 -7.59
N ALA A 68 -20.79 19.59 -8.73
CA ALA A 68 -20.02 18.35 -8.77
C ALA A 68 -18.56 18.54 -8.30
N CYS A 69 -17.94 19.66 -8.63
CA CYS A 69 -16.58 20.00 -8.19
C CYS A 69 -16.55 20.39 -6.70
N ARG A 70 -17.60 21.04 -6.17
CA ARG A 70 -17.72 21.29 -4.72
C ARG A 70 -17.87 20.01 -3.93
N GLN A 71 -18.77 19.13 -4.37
CA GLN A 71 -18.98 17.86 -3.69
C GLN A 71 -17.71 17.02 -3.70
N TRP A 72 -17.02 16.93 -4.84
CA TRP A 72 -15.73 16.26 -4.94
C TRP A 72 -14.69 16.85 -3.96
N ARG A 73 -14.62 18.18 -3.82
CA ARG A 73 -13.73 18.86 -2.87
C ARG A 73 -14.04 18.47 -1.42
N ASP A 74 -15.32 18.47 -1.07
CA ASP A 74 -15.78 18.18 0.29
C ASP A 74 -15.54 16.71 0.65
N ASP A 75 -15.79 15.80 -0.30
CA ASP A 75 -15.48 14.37 -0.18
C ASP A 75 -13.98 14.13 -0.02
N ALA A 76 -13.15 14.82 -0.82
CA ALA A 76 -11.69 14.75 -0.71
C ALA A 76 -11.19 15.24 0.66
N HIS A 77 -11.70 16.37 1.16
CA HIS A 77 -11.38 16.85 2.51
C HIS A 77 -11.90 15.92 3.61
N ALA A 78 -13.04 15.26 3.42
CA ALA A 78 -13.54 14.26 4.36
C ALA A 78 -12.58 13.06 4.45
N LEU A 79 -12.07 12.57 3.31
CA LEU A 79 -11.07 11.51 3.27
C LEU A 79 -9.75 11.93 3.93
N THR A 80 -9.24 13.14 3.68
CA THR A 80 -8.01 13.64 4.31
C THR A 80 -8.14 13.78 5.82
N ARG A 81 -9.31 14.21 6.32
CA ARG A 81 -9.60 14.28 7.76
C ARG A 81 -9.67 12.92 8.45
N ILE A 82 -10.11 11.89 7.72
CA ILE A 82 -10.08 10.50 8.20
C ILE A 82 -8.66 9.91 8.07
N GLY A 83 -7.86 10.45 7.14
CA GLY A 83 -6.61 9.88 6.68
C GLY A 83 -5.36 10.24 7.47
N MET A 84 -5.09 11.50 7.83
CA MET A 84 -3.82 11.90 8.45
C MET A 84 -3.87 13.35 8.95
N GLU A 85 -3.91 13.57 10.27
CA GLU A 85 -3.19 14.72 10.82
C GLU A 85 -1.73 14.29 11.00
N PRO A 86 -0.74 14.96 10.37
CA PRO A 86 0.65 14.77 10.75
C PRO A 86 0.82 15.31 12.16
N ALA A 87 0.69 14.44 13.16
CA ALA A 87 0.95 14.80 14.55
C ALA A 87 2.37 15.41 14.63
N PRO A 88 2.55 16.57 15.29
CA PRO A 88 3.87 17.20 15.42
C PRO A 88 4.79 16.28 16.22
N VAL A 89 5.70 15.59 15.52
CA VAL A 89 6.60 14.58 16.10
C VAL A 89 7.81 15.25 16.73
N ARG A 90 7.61 16.07 17.76
CA ARG A 90 8.69 16.45 18.68
C ARG A 90 8.20 16.40 20.12
N GLY A 91 8.51 15.29 20.80
CA GLY A 91 8.36 15.15 22.26
C GLY A 91 7.35 14.10 22.75
N LEU A 92 6.47 13.58 21.89
CA LEU A 92 5.44 12.60 22.30
C LEU A 92 5.95 11.16 22.41
N THR A 93 7.01 10.80 21.66
CA THR A 93 7.57 9.44 21.64
C THR A 93 8.01 8.95 23.02
N ARG A 94 8.53 9.84 23.87
CA ARG A 94 9.05 9.45 25.19
C ARG A 94 7.94 9.23 26.24
N ARG A 95 6.79 9.90 26.13
CA ARG A 95 5.68 9.76 27.10
C ARG A 95 4.70 8.66 26.72
N VAL A 96 4.50 8.42 25.41
CA VAL A 96 3.68 7.29 24.93
C VAL A 96 4.39 5.94 25.17
N ALA A 97 5.73 5.89 25.05
CA ALA A 97 6.50 4.68 25.36
C ALA A 97 6.30 4.19 26.81
N ALA A 98 6.06 5.11 27.76
CA ALA A 98 5.85 4.77 29.16
C ALA A 98 4.42 4.28 29.48
N THR A 99 3.47 4.42 28.55
CA THR A 99 2.05 4.10 28.76
C THR A 99 1.53 2.97 27.87
N LEU A 100 2.38 2.38 27.02
CA LEU A 100 1.97 1.26 26.17
C LEU A 100 1.82 -0.04 26.97
N PRO A 101 0.67 -0.72 26.91
CA PRO A 101 0.48 -2.01 27.57
C PRO A 101 1.38 -3.09 26.94
N ARG A 102 1.59 -4.18 27.68
CA ARG A 102 2.53 -5.31 27.48
C ARG A 102 2.45 -6.09 26.13
N GLY A 103 1.90 -5.51 25.06
CA GLY A 103 1.92 -6.02 23.69
C GLY A 103 3.26 -5.79 22.94
N PHE A 104 4.22 -5.09 23.53
CA PHE A 104 5.56 -4.89 22.93
C PHE A 104 6.33 -6.20 22.72
N SER A 105 6.04 -7.23 23.54
CA SER A 105 6.71 -8.55 23.48
C SER A 105 6.47 -9.28 22.16
N ARG A 106 5.21 -9.42 21.71
CA ARG A 106 4.88 -10.17 20.49
C ARG A 106 5.46 -9.53 19.22
N TYR A 107 5.42 -8.21 19.12
CA TYR A 107 6.00 -7.50 17.98
C TYR A 107 7.52 -7.54 18.00
N ARG A 108 8.15 -7.53 19.18
CA ARG A 108 9.59 -7.74 19.32
C ARG A 108 10.00 -9.12 18.82
N TRP A 109 9.26 -10.18 19.16
CA TRP A 109 9.54 -11.52 18.64
C TRP A 109 9.37 -11.63 17.13
N ILE A 110 8.31 -11.05 16.56
CA ILE A 110 8.11 -11.00 15.10
C ILE A 110 9.29 -10.28 14.42
N ARG A 111 9.74 -9.15 14.96
CA ARG A 111 10.88 -8.41 14.42
C ARG A 111 12.18 -9.19 14.52
N LEU A 112 12.42 -9.89 15.62
CA LEU A 112 13.60 -10.75 15.78
C LEU A 112 13.54 -11.94 14.82
N ALA A 113 12.37 -12.55 14.64
CA ALA A 113 12.17 -13.65 13.69
C ALA A 113 12.38 -13.19 12.24
N LEU A 114 11.87 -12.02 11.86
CA LEU A 114 12.13 -11.41 10.55
C LEU A 114 13.62 -11.09 10.35
N ALA A 115 14.27 -10.53 11.38
CA ALA A 115 15.69 -10.22 11.32
C ALA A 115 16.53 -11.49 11.14
N TRP A 116 16.21 -12.54 11.90
CA TRP A 116 16.86 -13.83 11.81
C TRP A 116 16.61 -14.53 10.48
N GLY A 117 15.36 -14.56 10.01
CA GLY A 117 14.99 -15.12 8.71
C GLY A 117 15.67 -14.41 7.55
N GLY A 118 15.70 -13.08 7.57
CA GLY A 118 16.42 -12.28 6.57
C GLY A 118 17.93 -12.53 6.59
N PHE A 119 18.53 -12.64 7.78
CA PHE A 119 19.93 -13.01 7.93
C PHE A 119 20.23 -14.40 7.38
N LEU A 120 19.41 -15.41 7.70
CA LEU A 120 19.58 -16.77 7.19
C LEU A 120 19.47 -16.83 5.66
N LEU A 121 18.51 -16.13 5.06
CA LEU A 121 18.40 -16.04 3.59
C LEU A 121 19.67 -15.44 2.98
N ILE A 122 20.18 -14.35 3.53
CA ILE A 122 21.41 -13.74 3.04
C ILE A 122 22.57 -14.74 3.12
N VAL A 123 22.79 -15.36 4.27
CA VAL A 123 23.88 -16.32 4.47
C VAL A 123 23.74 -17.53 3.54
N TRP A 124 22.52 -18.01 3.31
CA TRP A 124 22.25 -19.16 2.45
C TRP A 124 22.48 -18.86 0.97
N HIS A 125 22.08 -17.67 0.50
CA HIS A 125 22.19 -17.31 -0.92
C HIS A 125 23.56 -16.71 -1.29
N LEU A 126 24.34 -16.22 -0.32
CA LEU A 126 25.62 -15.58 -0.56
C LEU A 126 26.64 -16.48 -1.31
N PRO A 127 26.82 -17.77 -0.97
CA PRO A 127 27.77 -18.62 -1.70
C PRO A 127 27.45 -18.75 -3.20
N GLY A 128 26.17 -18.86 -3.55
CA GLY A 128 25.75 -18.98 -4.95
C GLY A 128 25.89 -17.69 -5.75
N MET A 129 25.87 -16.51 -5.10
CA MET A 129 26.26 -15.26 -5.75
C MET A 129 27.76 -15.22 -6.07
N LEU A 130 28.58 -15.78 -5.17
CA LEU A 130 30.03 -15.80 -5.29
C LEU A 130 30.55 -16.98 -6.12
N ASP A 131 29.66 -17.82 -6.64
CA ASP A 131 30.04 -18.99 -7.42
C ASP A 131 30.91 -18.61 -8.63
N SER A 132 31.99 -19.38 -8.80
CA SER A 132 33.01 -19.21 -9.82
C SER A 132 33.05 -20.36 -10.83
N GLY A 133 32.06 -21.26 -10.81
CA GLY A 133 31.95 -22.44 -11.67
C GLY A 133 32.17 -22.16 -13.15
N THR A 134 32.66 -23.12 -13.93
CA THR A 134 33.26 -22.87 -15.25
C THR A 134 32.26 -22.52 -16.36
N ASP A 135 31.04 -23.05 -16.31
CA ASP A 135 29.98 -22.76 -17.29
C ASP A 135 29.44 -21.33 -17.11
N ILE A 136 29.45 -20.53 -18.18
CA ILE A 136 29.04 -19.12 -18.12
C ILE A 136 27.52 -18.98 -17.97
N LEU A 137 26.74 -19.79 -18.70
CA LEU A 137 25.29 -19.68 -18.73
C LEU A 137 24.68 -20.15 -17.41
N ILE A 138 25.12 -21.31 -16.94
CA ILE A 138 24.65 -21.88 -15.67
C ILE A 138 25.00 -20.95 -14.51
N ARG A 139 26.23 -20.40 -14.49
CA ARG A 139 26.67 -19.44 -13.47
C ARG A 139 25.88 -18.15 -13.50
N HIS A 140 25.58 -17.61 -14.68
CA HIS A 140 24.77 -16.39 -14.83
C HIS A 140 23.36 -16.59 -14.25
N LEU A 141 22.68 -17.67 -14.64
CA LEU A 141 21.33 -17.97 -14.16
C LEU A 141 21.32 -18.28 -12.65
N SER A 142 22.31 -19.03 -12.17
CA SER A 142 22.53 -19.29 -10.74
C SER A 142 22.65 -17.98 -9.94
N ARG A 143 23.50 -17.05 -10.40
CA ARG A 143 23.66 -15.74 -9.74
C ARG A 143 22.38 -14.94 -9.69
N HIS A 144 21.59 -14.93 -10.76
CA HIS A 144 20.28 -14.29 -10.75
C HIS A 144 19.35 -14.91 -9.69
N GLN A 145 19.28 -16.24 -9.65
CA GLN A 145 18.46 -16.95 -8.67
C GLN A 145 18.88 -16.65 -7.23
N HIS A 146 20.19 -16.68 -6.94
CA HIS A 146 20.71 -16.37 -5.61
C HIS A 146 20.56 -14.88 -5.25
N ALA A 147 20.70 -13.97 -6.21
CA ALA A 147 20.49 -12.55 -5.98
C ALA A 147 19.05 -12.23 -5.56
N PHE A 148 18.06 -12.95 -6.08
CA PHE A 148 16.66 -12.78 -5.69
C PHE A 148 16.40 -13.18 -4.22
N GLY A 149 16.91 -14.35 -3.78
CA GLY A 149 16.80 -14.77 -2.38
C GLY A 149 17.56 -13.83 -1.43
N PHE A 150 18.74 -13.36 -1.84
CA PHE A 150 19.48 -12.33 -1.10
C PHE A 150 18.67 -11.03 -0.95
N ALA A 151 18.08 -10.54 -2.05
CA ALA A 151 17.27 -9.33 -2.05
C ALA A 151 16.05 -9.47 -1.12
N LEU A 152 15.37 -10.62 -1.13
CA LEU A 152 14.29 -10.90 -0.18
C LEU A 152 14.80 -10.85 1.27
N GLY A 153 15.96 -11.43 1.55
CA GLY A 153 16.59 -11.35 2.87
C GLY A 153 16.81 -9.89 3.33
N VAL A 154 17.29 -9.02 2.43
CA VAL A 154 17.43 -7.58 2.69
C VAL A 154 16.08 -6.93 2.97
N VAL A 155 15.03 -7.28 2.22
CA VAL A 155 13.67 -6.77 2.45
C VAL A 155 13.14 -7.18 3.82
N LEU A 156 13.35 -8.42 4.26
CA LEU A 156 12.95 -8.87 5.60
C LEU A 156 13.70 -8.12 6.71
N LEU A 157 15.01 -7.90 6.55
CA LEU A 157 15.80 -7.07 7.47
C LEU A 157 15.28 -5.62 7.50
N PHE A 158 14.94 -5.06 6.35
CA PHE A 158 14.38 -3.72 6.24
C PHE A 158 13.05 -3.60 6.99
N VAL A 159 12.13 -4.56 6.81
CA VAL A 159 10.85 -4.60 7.53
C VAL A 159 11.06 -4.81 9.04
N ALA A 160 12.04 -5.62 9.44
CA ALA A 160 12.41 -5.79 10.85
C ALA A 160 12.91 -4.47 11.47
N TRP A 161 13.60 -3.64 10.71
CA TRP A 161 14.07 -2.32 11.14
C TRP A 161 12.96 -1.27 11.13
N ARG A 162 12.15 -1.22 10.07
CA ARG A 162 11.08 -0.25 9.79
C ARG A 162 9.71 -0.95 9.66
N PRO A 163 9.12 -1.42 10.79
CA PRO A 163 7.88 -2.19 10.78
C PRO A 163 6.67 -1.39 10.26
N ASP A 164 6.74 -0.05 10.30
CA ASP A 164 5.76 0.87 9.73
C ASP A 164 5.59 0.71 8.22
N ARG A 165 6.60 0.18 7.52
CA ARG A 165 6.58 -0.05 6.06
C ARG A 165 6.08 -1.43 5.67
N ALA A 166 5.79 -2.32 6.61
CA ALA A 166 5.42 -3.70 6.33
C ALA A 166 4.25 -3.81 5.34
N TYR A 167 3.22 -2.97 5.50
CA TYR A 167 2.03 -2.96 4.63
C TYR A 167 2.38 -2.74 3.15
N GLY A 168 3.31 -1.84 2.84
CA GLY A 168 3.73 -1.57 1.46
C GLY A 168 4.58 -2.69 0.84
N VAL A 169 5.20 -3.53 1.68
CA VAL A 169 6.07 -4.63 1.23
C VAL A 169 5.26 -5.91 0.96
N VAL A 170 4.14 -6.10 1.65
CA VAL A 170 3.28 -7.28 1.55
C VAL A 170 2.96 -7.72 0.11
N PRO A 171 2.44 -6.87 -0.80
CA PRO A 171 2.05 -7.35 -2.13
C PRO A 171 3.24 -7.83 -2.96
N VAL A 172 4.39 -7.15 -2.87
CA VAL A 172 5.61 -7.52 -3.58
C VAL A 172 6.17 -8.84 -3.03
N ALA A 173 6.27 -8.95 -1.70
CA ALA A 173 6.71 -10.17 -1.04
C ALA A 173 5.78 -11.35 -1.35
N ALA A 174 4.46 -11.13 -1.37
CA ALA A 174 3.49 -12.16 -1.71
C ALA A 174 3.66 -12.66 -3.14
N ALA A 175 3.74 -11.75 -4.12
CA ALA A 175 3.95 -12.12 -5.52
C ALA A 175 5.23 -12.95 -5.71
N PHE A 176 6.32 -12.52 -5.07
CA PHE A 176 7.60 -13.21 -5.11
C PHE A 176 7.52 -14.62 -4.51
N THR A 177 7.06 -14.75 -3.27
CA THR A 177 6.98 -16.03 -2.56
C THR A 177 6.00 -17.01 -3.21
N VAL A 178 4.85 -16.55 -3.71
CA VAL A 178 3.88 -17.41 -4.41
C VAL A 178 4.49 -17.96 -5.71
N THR A 179 5.21 -17.12 -6.46
CA THR A 179 5.86 -17.54 -7.70
C THR A 179 6.93 -18.59 -7.44
N LEU A 180 7.78 -18.38 -6.42
CA LEU A 180 8.80 -19.36 -6.03
C LEU A 180 8.20 -20.66 -5.53
N ALA A 181 7.17 -20.61 -4.69
CA ALA A 181 6.48 -21.80 -4.22
C ALA A 181 5.87 -22.60 -5.39
N GLY A 182 5.32 -21.91 -6.39
CA GLY A 182 4.83 -22.54 -7.62
C GLY A 182 5.93 -23.25 -8.41
N ALA A 183 7.08 -22.59 -8.59
CA ALA A 183 8.24 -23.18 -9.25
C ALA A 183 8.76 -24.43 -8.50
N ALA A 184 8.91 -24.35 -7.18
CA ALA A 184 9.32 -25.48 -6.35
C ALA A 184 8.36 -26.67 -6.46
N VAL A 185 7.05 -26.42 -6.51
CA VAL A 185 6.04 -27.47 -6.72
C VAL A 185 6.20 -28.13 -8.10
N VAL A 186 6.45 -27.33 -9.15
CA VAL A 186 6.72 -27.87 -10.50
C VAL A 186 7.96 -28.75 -10.48
N ASP A 187 9.05 -28.30 -9.85
CA ASP A 187 10.31 -29.06 -9.78
C ASP A 187 10.15 -30.38 -9.01
N LEU A 188 9.30 -30.41 -7.97
CA LEU A 188 8.95 -31.63 -7.25
C LEU A 188 8.11 -32.59 -8.11
N ILE A 189 7.12 -32.08 -8.85
CA ILE A 189 6.28 -32.90 -9.75
C ILE A 189 7.11 -33.50 -10.87
N MET A 190 8.05 -32.73 -11.42
CA MET A 190 8.92 -33.15 -12.51
C MET A 190 10.10 -34.02 -12.04
N GLY A 191 10.27 -34.21 -10.72
CA GLY A 191 11.39 -34.96 -10.14
C GLY A 191 12.75 -34.27 -10.30
N ALA A 192 12.77 -32.96 -10.60
CA ALA A 192 13.99 -32.17 -10.74
C ALA A 192 14.62 -31.81 -9.38
N SER A 193 13.83 -31.83 -8.31
CA SER A 193 14.29 -31.55 -6.94
C SER A 193 13.68 -32.50 -5.90
N THR A 194 14.14 -32.37 -4.65
CA THR A 194 13.66 -33.15 -3.51
C THR A 194 13.10 -32.23 -2.43
N LEU A 195 12.18 -32.74 -1.61
CA LEU A 195 11.59 -32.00 -0.47
C LEU A 195 12.65 -31.36 0.43
N GLY A 196 13.78 -32.05 0.65
CA GLY A 196 14.87 -31.52 1.47
C GLY A 196 15.64 -30.36 0.82
N ARG A 197 15.76 -30.36 -0.52
CA ARG A 197 16.40 -29.28 -1.26
C ARG A 197 15.54 -28.02 -1.34
N GLU A 198 14.22 -28.19 -1.38
CA GLU A 198 13.25 -27.09 -1.40
C GLU A 198 12.94 -26.51 -0.01
N ALA A 199 13.41 -27.15 1.07
CA ALA A 199 13.16 -26.70 2.44
C ALA A 199 13.52 -25.23 2.74
N PRO A 200 14.54 -24.59 2.14
CA PRO A 200 14.83 -23.17 2.34
C PRO A 200 13.67 -22.24 1.98
N HIS A 201 12.80 -22.62 1.03
CA HIS A 201 11.61 -21.83 0.66
C HIS A 201 10.59 -21.69 1.81
N LEU A 202 10.65 -22.55 2.83
CA LEU A 202 9.83 -22.42 4.04
C LEU A 202 10.15 -21.13 4.81
N VAL A 203 11.41 -20.68 4.78
CA VAL A 203 11.82 -19.42 5.42
C VAL A 203 11.14 -18.23 4.73
N GLU A 204 10.98 -18.30 3.41
CA GLU A 204 10.35 -17.25 2.60
C GLU A 204 8.84 -17.19 2.89
N ILE A 205 8.17 -18.34 2.94
CA ILE A 205 6.75 -18.46 3.28
C ILE A 205 6.50 -17.96 4.71
N LEU A 206 7.34 -18.36 5.67
CA LEU A 206 7.24 -17.88 7.05
C LEU A 206 7.48 -16.37 7.13
N GLY A 207 8.51 -15.88 6.43
CA GLY A 207 8.82 -14.45 6.33
C GLY A 207 7.64 -13.64 5.81
N LEU A 208 6.99 -14.10 4.72
CA LEU A 208 5.78 -13.48 4.18
C LEU A 208 4.66 -13.45 5.22
N GLY A 209 4.40 -14.56 5.92
CA GLY A 209 3.37 -14.63 6.96
C GLY A 209 3.63 -13.62 8.09
N LEU A 210 4.89 -13.47 8.51
CA LEU A 210 5.28 -12.50 9.53
C LEU A 210 5.14 -11.04 9.04
N VAL A 211 5.54 -10.74 7.81
CA VAL A 211 5.35 -9.42 7.19
C VAL A 211 3.86 -9.10 7.05
N TRP A 212 3.04 -10.08 6.67
CA TRP A 212 1.58 -9.95 6.55
C TRP A 212 0.93 -9.60 7.89
N VAL A 213 1.23 -10.35 8.95
CA VAL A 213 0.71 -10.08 10.31
C VAL A 213 1.13 -8.69 10.81
N LEU A 214 2.36 -8.28 10.49
CA LEU A 214 2.88 -6.96 10.85
C LEU A 214 2.21 -5.84 10.05
N GLY A 215 2.01 -6.03 8.74
CA GLY A 215 1.31 -5.09 7.85
C GLY A 215 -0.14 -4.87 8.24
N LEU A 216 -0.86 -5.94 8.60
CA LEU A 216 -2.23 -5.85 9.12
C LEU A 216 -2.29 -5.10 10.46
N SER A 217 -1.25 -5.23 11.30
CA SER A 217 -1.17 -4.54 12.59
C SER A 217 -0.81 -3.07 12.47
N ALA A 218 -0.09 -2.68 11.42
CA ALA A 218 0.35 -1.32 11.12
C ALA A 218 -0.62 -0.54 10.23
N GLY A 219 -1.72 -1.16 9.78
CA GLY A 219 -2.70 -0.56 8.87
C GLY A 219 -3.36 0.72 9.41
N PRO A 220 -3.82 1.60 8.50
CA PRO A 220 -4.39 2.89 8.87
C PRO A 220 -5.73 2.70 9.58
N GLY A 221 -5.84 3.10 10.86
CA GLY A 221 -7.15 3.31 11.49
C GLY A 221 -7.43 2.71 12.87
N ARG A 222 -6.47 2.12 13.60
CA ARG A 222 -6.74 1.72 15.01
C ARG A 222 -6.49 2.85 16.00
N HIS A 223 -7.30 3.92 15.92
CA HIS A 223 -7.45 4.84 17.04
C HIS A 223 -8.55 4.34 17.99
N PRO A 224 -8.29 4.13 19.29
CA PRO A 224 -9.35 3.91 20.24
C PRO A 224 -10.23 5.17 20.33
N PRO A 225 -11.56 5.04 20.50
CA PRO A 225 -12.43 6.19 20.65
C PRO A 225 -11.96 7.02 21.84
N ARG A 226 -11.59 8.28 21.60
CA ARG A 226 -11.34 9.26 22.68
C ARG A 226 -12.65 9.41 23.44
N ARG A 227 -12.69 8.96 24.70
CA ARG A 227 -13.75 9.38 25.62
C ARG A 227 -13.59 10.90 25.77
N VAL A 228 -14.57 11.63 25.26
CA VAL A 228 -14.73 13.05 25.54
C VAL A 228 -14.99 13.13 27.04
N VAL A 229 -14.03 13.66 27.80
CA VAL A 229 -14.26 14.05 29.18
C VAL A 229 -14.89 15.44 29.09
N GLU A 230 -16.21 15.47 29.13
CA GLU A 230 -16.94 16.72 29.38
C GLU A 230 -16.55 17.23 30.78
N ARG A 231 -16.09 18.47 30.84
CA ARG A 231 -15.89 19.24 32.08
C ARG A 231 -16.92 20.34 32.13
#